data_AF-A0A7C4KMU5-F1
#
_entry.id   AF-A0A7C4KMU5-F1
#
_cell.length_a   1.000
_cell.length_b   1.000
_cell.length_c   1.000
_cell.angle_alpha   90.00
_cell.angle_beta   90.00
_cell.angle_gamma   90.00
#
_symmetry.space_group_name_H-M   'P 1'
#
loop_
_entity.id
_entity.type
_entity.pdbx_description
1 polymer ?
#
loop_
_entity_poly.entity_id
_entity_poly.type
_entity_poly.pdbx_seq_one_letter_code
_entity_poly.pdbx_strand_id
1 'polypeptide(L)'
;MNCTFAMRMKVTVADEADKLYVHQLFALCDYLTVRALNPFFERHGVTWDEQFAEFFVPAPGSNPYEPTGIIHFFPPAMFAGQLGELEGAIREALQDVSIMAGRFEPEYFPDGRTVKLMRIPILSNPNANSGPPEVVMSDIAAHLVLRDVLGFSKQKGVYEMETEELLKRVESVTEEKVLQCASSPLRDPNAPRGVRRMASPVVAGMIHRCLGELRNFANWALAHQHACVFF
;
A
#
# COMPACT_ATOMS: atom_id res chain seq x y z
N MET A 1 -10.55 -19.05 -8.05
CA MET A 1 -10.17 -17.62 -8.07
C MET A 1 -9.49 -17.33 -6.75
N ASN A 2 -8.16 -17.30 -6.73
CA ASN A 2 -7.40 -17.07 -5.50
C ASN A 2 -7.25 -15.57 -5.31
N CYS A 3 -8.08 -14.97 -4.46
CA CYS A 3 -7.80 -13.67 -3.88
C CYS A 3 -6.55 -13.83 -3.03
N THR A 4 -5.41 -13.40 -3.58
CA THR A 4 -4.18 -13.31 -2.81
C THR A 4 -4.37 -12.07 -1.96
N PHE A 5 -4.70 -12.24 -0.68
CA PHE A 5 -4.69 -11.17 0.32
C PHE A 5 -3.28 -10.58 0.31
N ALA A 6 -3.07 -9.49 -0.41
CA ALA A 6 -1.87 -8.68 -0.29
C ALA A 6 -2.00 -7.95 1.05
N MET A 7 -1.49 -8.56 2.13
CA MET A 7 -1.27 -7.83 3.38
C MET A 7 -0.30 -6.69 3.10
N ARG A 8 -0.68 -5.48 3.50
CA ARG A 8 0.10 -4.26 3.33
C ARG A 8 0.99 -4.12 4.55
N MET A 9 2.29 -4.30 4.37
CA MET A 9 3.25 -4.05 5.44
C MET A 9 3.32 -2.54 5.68
N LYS A 10 2.85 -2.07 6.85
CA LYS A 10 2.93 -0.66 7.22
C LYS A 10 4.39 -0.35 7.51
N VAL A 11 4.98 0.56 6.76
CA VAL A 11 6.31 1.09 7.06
C VAL A 11 6.10 2.40 7.79
N THR A 12 6.49 2.47 9.06
CA THR A 12 6.43 3.73 9.80
C THR A 12 7.83 4.24 10.04
N VAL A 13 8.00 5.53 9.84
CA VAL A 13 9.13 6.27 10.39
C VAL A 13 8.90 6.41 11.89
N ALA A 14 9.92 6.13 12.71
CA ALA A 14 9.81 6.09 14.18
C ALA A 14 9.22 7.38 14.81
N ASP A 15 9.38 8.53 14.16
CA ASP A 15 8.87 9.83 14.63
C ASP A 15 7.60 10.34 13.90
N GLU A 16 7.06 9.59 12.93
CA GLU A 16 5.89 9.99 12.11
C GLU A 16 4.79 8.93 12.02
N ALA A 17 4.70 8.01 12.99
CA ALA A 17 3.81 6.84 12.95
C ALA A 17 2.30 7.15 12.74
N ASP A 18 1.88 8.40 12.97
CA ASP A 18 0.50 8.87 12.85
C ASP A 18 0.24 9.86 11.68
N LYS A 19 1.24 10.17 10.86
CA LYS A 19 1.01 11.02 9.67
C LYS A 19 0.33 10.22 8.57
N LEU A 20 -0.90 10.63 8.22
CA LEU A 20 -1.58 10.15 7.01
C LEU A 20 -0.94 10.83 5.79
N TYR A 21 -0.11 10.09 5.07
CA TYR A 21 0.43 10.61 3.82
C TYR A 21 -0.64 10.62 2.73
N VAL A 22 -0.52 11.56 1.79
CA VAL A 22 -1.46 11.72 0.68
C VAL A 22 -0.72 11.82 -0.65
N HIS A 23 0.46 11.22 -0.75
CA HIS A 23 1.36 11.35 -1.89
C HIS A 23 0.95 10.47 -3.09
N GLN A 24 0.20 9.40 -2.85
CA GLN A 24 -0.29 8.44 -3.86
C GLN A 24 -1.78 8.18 -3.68
N LEU A 25 -2.44 7.63 -4.71
CA LEU A 25 -3.87 7.31 -4.65
C LEU A 25 -4.20 6.34 -3.50
N PHE A 26 -3.35 5.35 -3.21
CA PHE A 26 -3.59 4.40 -2.12
C PHE A 26 -3.60 5.11 -0.76
N ALA A 27 -2.53 5.84 -0.44
CA ALA A 27 -2.44 6.62 0.79
C ALA A 27 -3.56 7.67 0.91
N LEU A 28 -3.99 8.25 -0.22
CA LEU A 28 -5.13 9.15 -0.26
C LEU A 28 -6.46 8.46 0.08
N CYS A 29 -6.65 7.19 -0.31
CA CYS A 29 -7.84 6.43 0.08
C CYS A 29 -7.92 6.23 1.61
N ASP A 30 -6.79 5.92 2.26
CA ASP A 30 -6.73 5.82 3.73
C ASP A 30 -7.06 7.16 4.38
N TYR A 31 -6.43 8.23 3.89
CA TYR A 31 -6.66 9.59 4.37
C TYR A 31 -8.14 9.99 4.27
N LEU A 32 -8.77 9.76 3.11
CA LEU A 32 -10.19 10.07 2.89
C LEU A 32 -11.09 9.24 3.81
N THR A 33 -10.73 7.99 4.07
CA THR A 33 -11.50 7.15 4.99
C THR A 33 -11.44 7.72 6.41
N VAL A 34 -10.24 8.03 6.90
CA VAL A 34 -10.06 8.56 8.26
C VAL A 34 -10.65 9.97 8.41
N ARG A 35 -10.48 10.84 7.41
CA ARG A 35 -10.86 12.27 7.53
C ARG A 35 -12.28 12.57 7.10
N ALA A 36 -12.79 11.90 6.06
CA ALA A 36 -14.14 12.18 5.56
C ALA A 36 -15.18 11.17 6.07
N LEU A 37 -14.83 9.88 6.19
CA LEU A 37 -15.83 8.84 6.44
C LEU A 37 -15.95 8.41 7.91
N ASN A 38 -14.85 8.21 8.63
CA ASN A 38 -14.88 7.82 10.04
C ASN A 38 -15.72 8.77 10.92
N PRO A 39 -15.68 10.11 10.73
CA PRO A 39 -16.55 11.02 11.48
C PRO A 39 -18.06 10.78 11.26
N PHE A 40 -18.47 10.19 10.12
CA PHE A 40 -19.86 9.78 9.92
C PHE A 40 -20.17 8.53 10.73
N PHE A 41 -19.30 7.51 10.72
CA PHE A 41 -19.50 6.32 11.55
C PHE A 41 -19.55 6.64 13.05
N GLU A 42 -18.65 7.49 13.53
CA GLU A 42 -18.60 7.93 14.93
C GLU A 42 -19.88 8.64 15.36
N ARG A 43 -20.42 9.54 14.52
CA ARG A 43 -21.71 10.21 14.77
C ARG A 43 -22.88 9.24 14.93
N HIS A 44 -22.78 8.06 14.30
CA HIS A 44 -23.79 7.01 14.39
C HIS A 44 -23.46 5.94 15.44
N GLY A 45 -22.43 6.14 16.27
CA GLY A 45 -22.03 5.20 17.31
C GLY A 45 -21.45 3.89 16.78
N VAL A 46 -20.99 3.89 15.52
CA VAL A 46 -20.39 2.73 14.86
C VAL A 46 -18.89 2.94 14.79
N THR A 47 -18.12 1.96 15.22
CA THR A 47 -16.67 1.94 14.97
C THR A 47 -16.43 1.20 13.66
N TRP A 48 -15.82 1.88 12.69
CA TRP A 48 -15.41 1.24 11.44
C TRP A 48 -14.24 0.28 11.72
N ASP A 49 -14.35 -0.94 11.22
CA ASP A 49 -13.27 -1.92 11.22
C ASP A 49 -12.76 -2.07 9.78
N GLU A 50 -11.51 -1.66 9.58
CA GLU A 50 -10.76 -1.70 8.32
C GLU A 50 -10.80 -3.07 7.62
N GLN A 51 -11.01 -4.15 8.38
CA GLN A 51 -11.00 -5.52 7.84
C GLN A 51 -12.24 -5.88 7.00
N PHE A 52 -13.33 -5.10 7.08
CA PHE A 52 -14.63 -5.51 6.55
C PHE A 52 -15.07 -4.81 5.26
N ALA A 53 -14.57 -3.60 4.97
CA ALA A 53 -14.91 -2.89 3.74
C ALA A 53 -13.93 -1.75 3.42
N GLU A 54 -13.36 -1.78 2.21
CA GLU A 54 -12.68 -0.62 1.61
C GLU A 54 -13.72 0.23 0.88
N PHE A 55 -14.02 1.41 1.44
CA PHE A 55 -14.99 2.34 0.84
C PHE A 55 -14.38 3.24 -0.23
N PHE A 56 -13.08 3.52 -0.14
CA PHE A 56 -12.32 4.24 -1.16
C PHE A 56 -11.29 3.28 -1.75
N VAL A 57 -11.30 3.14 -3.07
CA VAL A 57 -10.31 2.32 -3.79
C VAL A 57 -9.88 3.01 -5.08
N PRO A 58 -8.63 2.86 -5.53
CA PRO A 58 -8.23 3.27 -6.87
C PRO A 58 -9.07 2.55 -7.94
N ALA A 59 -9.58 3.30 -8.91
CA ALA A 59 -10.41 2.76 -9.98
C ALA A 59 -9.64 1.76 -10.85
N PRO A 60 -10.30 0.73 -11.40
CA PRO A 60 -9.67 -0.16 -12.38
C PRO A 60 -9.05 0.64 -13.53
N GLY A 61 -7.75 0.43 -13.78
CA GLY A 61 -6.98 1.17 -14.79
C GLY A 61 -6.23 2.39 -14.26
N SER A 62 -6.47 2.82 -13.01
CA SER A 62 -5.57 3.75 -12.32
C SER A 62 -4.41 2.97 -11.71
N ASN A 63 -3.20 3.50 -11.81
CA ASN A 63 -2.06 2.96 -11.07
C ASN A 63 -2.15 3.47 -9.61
N PRO A 64 -2.31 2.60 -8.60
CA PRO A 64 -2.48 3.02 -7.21
C PRO A 64 -1.29 3.81 -6.65
N TYR A 65 -0.11 3.65 -7.26
CA TYR A 65 1.14 4.30 -6.85
C TYR A 65 1.39 5.63 -7.55
N GLU A 66 0.50 6.08 -8.43
CA GLU A 66 0.57 7.40 -9.02
C GLU A 66 -0.08 8.44 -8.10
N PRO A 67 0.34 9.72 -8.18
CA PRO A 67 -0.26 10.80 -7.40
C PRO A 67 -1.62 11.27 -7.93
N THR A 68 -1.97 10.86 -9.16
CA THR A 68 -3.20 11.26 -9.87
C THR A 68 -3.88 10.05 -10.51
N GLY A 69 -5.18 10.14 -10.73
CA GLY A 69 -5.99 9.07 -11.33
C GLY A 69 -7.44 9.17 -10.87
N ILE A 70 -8.15 8.05 -10.80
CA ILE A 70 -9.55 8.03 -10.37
C ILE A 70 -9.67 7.18 -9.11
N ILE A 71 -10.33 7.70 -8.09
CA ILE A 71 -10.76 6.94 -6.91
C ILE A 71 -12.23 6.60 -7.05
N HIS A 72 -12.60 5.34 -6.79
CA HIS A 72 -13.97 4.93 -6.59
C HIS A 72 -14.31 5.01 -5.11
N PHE A 73 -15.33 5.79 -4.78
CA PHE A 73 -15.98 5.78 -3.49
C PHE A 73 -17.25 4.94 -3.57
N PHE A 74 -17.37 3.93 -2.71
CA PHE A 74 -18.57 3.13 -2.53
C PHE A 74 -19.32 3.65 -1.29
N PRO A 75 -20.40 4.42 -1.45
CA PRO A 75 -21.11 4.98 -0.31
C PRO A 75 -21.67 3.86 0.58
N PRO A 76 -21.43 3.88 1.90
CA PRO A 76 -22.07 2.93 2.79
C PRO A 76 -23.59 3.04 2.70
N ALA A 77 -24.29 1.91 2.62
CA ALA A 77 -25.75 1.88 2.47
C ALA A 77 -26.48 2.66 3.58
N MET A 78 -25.94 2.67 4.79
CA MET A 78 -26.47 3.43 5.93
C MET A 78 -26.42 4.95 5.74
N PHE A 79 -25.57 5.46 4.85
CA PHE A 79 -25.43 6.89 4.54
C PHE A 79 -26.02 7.27 3.17
N ALA A 80 -26.84 6.41 2.56
CA ALA A 80 -27.44 6.68 1.24
C ALA A 80 -28.23 8.01 1.18
N GLY A 81 -28.83 8.43 2.30
CA GLY A 81 -29.55 9.72 2.41
C GLY A 81 -28.67 10.94 2.71
N GLN A 82 -27.37 10.74 2.96
CA GLN A 82 -26.39 11.76 3.36
C GLN A 82 -25.31 11.98 2.30
N LEU A 83 -25.55 11.54 1.05
CA LEU A 83 -24.51 11.56 0.02
C LEU A 83 -23.97 12.97 -0.27
N GLY A 84 -24.81 14.00 -0.19
CA GLY A 84 -24.37 15.39 -0.36
C GLY A 84 -23.45 15.87 0.77
N GLU A 85 -23.72 15.46 2.01
CA GLU A 85 -22.83 15.75 3.15
C GLU A 85 -21.51 14.99 3.02
N LEU A 86 -21.55 13.73 2.59
CA LEU A 86 -20.35 12.92 2.33
C LEU A 86 -19.50 13.52 1.21
N GLU A 87 -20.12 13.92 0.10
CA GLU A 87 -19.42 14.61 -0.99
C GLU A 87 -18.75 15.91 -0.49
N GLY A 88 -19.47 16.70 0.32
CA GLY A 88 -18.92 17.90 0.94
C GLY A 88 -17.69 17.60 1.80
N ALA A 89 -17.78 16.61 2.70
CA ALA A 89 -16.69 16.21 3.58
C ALA A 89 -15.47 15.69 2.79
N ILE A 90 -15.69 14.93 1.71
CA ILE A 90 -14.60 14.47 0.83
C ILE A 90 -13.91 15.67 0.17
N ARG A 91 -14.67 16.65 -0.34
CA ARG A 91 -14.11 17.85 -0.97
C ARG A 91 -13.30 18.68 0.03
N GLU A 92 -13.82 18.88 1.23
CA GLU A 92 -13.14 19.58 2.32
C GLU A 92 -11.83 18.88 2.69
N ALA A 93 -11.87 17.55 2.91
CA ALA A 93 -10.68 16.78 3.23
C ALA A 93 -9.59 16.87 2.15
N LEU A 94 -9.96 16.87 0.86
CA LEU A 94 -9.03 17.06 -0.26
C LEU A 94 -8.46 18.49 -0.31
N GLN A 95 -9.29 19.49 -0.02
CA GLN A 95 -8.89 20.89 0.01
C GLN A 95 -7.89 21.17 1.16
N ASP A 96 -8.07 20.54 2.32
CA ASP A 96 -7.17 20.69 3.48
C ASP A 96 -5.72 20.31 3.15
N VAL A 97 -5.54 19.33 2.26
CA VAL A 97 -4.22 18.91 1.76
C VAL A 97 -3.87 19.50 0.40
N SER A 98 -4.62 20.49 -0.08
CA SER A 98 -4.41 21.17 -1.35
C SER A 98 -4.42 20.24 -2.58
N ILE A 99 -5.15 19.12 -2.52
CA ILE A 99 -5.32 18.20 -3.64
C ILE A 99 -6.49 18.67 -4.51
N MET A 100 -6.24 18.80 -5.81
CA MET A 100 -7.26 19.23 -6.77
C MET A 100 -7.99 18.00 -7.33
N ALA A 101 -9.28 17.90 -7.05
CA ALA A 101 -10.16 16.92 -7.66
C ALA A 101 -11.07 17.54 -8.73
N GLY A 102 -11.43 16.71 -9.71
CA GLY A 102 -12.39 17.04 -10.75
C GLY A 102 -13.83 16.99 -10.25
N ARG A 103 -14.77 17.04 -11.20
CA ARG A 103 -16.18 16.82 -10.92
C ARG A 103 -16.39 15.39 -10.44
N PHE A 104 -17.19 15.21 -9.40
CA PHE A 104 -17.55 13.87 -8.93
C PHE A 104 -18.63 13.29 -9.82
N GLU A 105 -18.46 12.04 -10.24
CA GLU A 105 -19.33 11.37 -11.21
C GLU A 105 -20.05 10.20 -10.51
N PRO A 106 -21.31 10.36 -10.10
CA PRO A 106 -22.08 9.27 -9.52
C PRO A 106 -22.51 8.27 -10.59
N GLU A 107 -22.30 6.98 -10.30
CA GLU A 107 -22.89 5.86 -11.02
C GLU A 107 -24.01 5.29 -10.14
N TYR A 108 -25.18 5.08 -10.75
CA TYR A 108 -26.38 4.64 -10.04
C TYR A 108 -26.63 3.15 -10.28
N PHE A 109 -27.32 2.52 -9.33
CA PHE A 109 -27.95 1.22 -9.59
C PHE A 109 -29.01 1.34 -10.70
N PRO A 110 -29.48 0.21 -11.27
CA PRO A 110 -30.52 0.20 -12.30
C PRO A 110 -31.84 0.89 -11.88
N ASP A 111 -32.04 1.14 -10.59
CA ASP A 111 -33.17 1.90 -10.05
C ASP A 111 -33.12 3.41 -10.38
N GLY A 112 -31.96 3.91 -10.84
CA GLY A 112 -31.72 5.31 -11.19
C GLY A 112 -31.77 6.28 -10.01
N ARG A 113 -31.82 5.79 -8.77
CA ARG A 113 -31.98 6.60 -7.55
C ARG A 113 -30.88 6.38 -6.54
N THR A 114 -30.43 5.14 -6.41
CA THR A 114 -29.42 4.77 -5.42
C THR A 114 -28.05 4.87 -6.06
N VAL A 115 -27.17 5.69 -5.49
CA VAL A 115 -25.77 5.76 -5.95
C VAL A 115 -25.06 4.47 -5.58
N LYS A 116 -24.55 3.79 -6.60
CA LYS A 116 -23.77 2.56 -6.48
C LYS A 116 -22.31 2.88 -6.14
N LEU A 117 -21.74 3.85 -6.84
CA LEU A 117 -20.39 4.36 -6.59
C LEU A 117 -20.28 5.80 -7.06
N MET A 118 -19.28 6.50 -6.58
CA MET A 118 -18.92 7.85 -7.01
C MET A 118 -17.47 7.84 -7.48
N ARG A 119 -17.24 8.28 -8.71
CA ARG A 119 -15.89 8.41 -9.27
C ARG A 119 -15.36 9.80 -8.91
N ILE A 120 -14.17 9.83 -8.33
CA ILE A 120 -13.48 11.02 -7.85
C ILE A 120 -12.18 11.15 -8.66
N PRO A 121 -12.15 11.98 -9.72
CA PRO A 121 -10.93 12.23 -10.48
C PRO A 121 -9.97 13.09 -9.66
N ILE A 122 -8.75 12.62 -9.42
CA ILE A 122 -7.66 13.39 -8.82
C ILE A 122 -6.83 13.98 -9.95
N LEU A 123 -6.91 15.31 -10.11
CA LEU A 123 -6.31 16.04 -11.23
C LEU A 123 -4.89 16.51 -10.92
N SER A 124 -4.63 16.89 -9.66
CA SER A 124 -3.31 17.33 -9.23
C SER A 124 -3.14 17.05 -7.75
N ASN A 125 -1.93 16.61 -7.38
CA ASN A 125 -1.56 16.33 -6.01
C ASN A 125 -0.17 16.93 -5.73
N PRO A 126 -0.09 18.09 -5.05
CA PRO A 126 1.19 18.74 -4.76
C PRO A 126 2.04 17.96 -3.75
N ASN A 127 1.44 17.00 -3.05
CA ASN A 127 2.09 16.18 -2.03
C ASN A 127 2.73 14.91 -2.61
N ALA A 128 2.75 14.75 -3.95
CA ALA A 128 3.26 13.57 -4.64
C ALA A 128 4.66 13.11 -4.17
N ASN A 129 5.48 14.05 -3.71
CA ASN A 129 6.86 13.80 -3.26
C ASN A 129 7.08 14.07 -1.76
N SER A 130 6.02 14.33 -0.98
CA SER A 130 6.15 14.81 0.40
C SER A 130 6.08 13.70 1.46
N GLY A 131 6.01 12.43 1.05
CA GLY A 131 5.93 11.28 1.95
C GLY A 131 6.88 10.15 1.57
N PRO A 132 7.09 9.18 2.47
CA PRO A 132 7.89 8.00 2.17
C PRO A 132 7.30 7.24 1.00
N PRO A 133 8.12 6.75 0.06
CA PRO A 133 7.67 5.79 -0.93
C PRO A 133 7.00 4.59 -0.26
N GLU A 134 5.86 4.14 -0.77
CA GLU A 134 5.25 2.92 -0.27
C GLU A 134 6.11 1.68 -0.57
N VAL A 135 6.12 0.76 0.37
CA VAL A 135 6.71 -0.57 0.21
C VAL A 135 5.58 -1.58 0.38
N VAL A 136 5.12 -2.16 -0.73
CA VAL A 136 3.98 -3.08 -0.71
C VAL A 136 4.48 -4.50 -0.85
N MET A 137 4.46 -5.25 0.25
CA MET A 137 4.85 -6.65 0.25
C MET A 137 3.91 -7.47 1.12
N SER A 138 3.49 -8.64 0.62
CA SER A 138 2.79 -9.63 1.45
C SER A 138 3.71 -10.19 2.51
N ASP A 139 3.18 -10.74 3.60
CA ASP A 139 3.98 -11.37 4.66
C ASP A 139 4.98 -12.41 4.15
N ILE A 140 4.58 -13.21 3.16
CA ILE A 140 5.45 -14.22 2.53
C ILE A 140 6.60 -13.53 1.79
N ALA A 141 6.30 -12.46 1.05
CA ALA A 141 7.32 -11.70 0.33
C ALA A 141 8.25 -10.97 1.31
N ALA A 142 7.70 -10.37 2.38
CA ALA A 142 8.46 -9.73 3.44
C ALA A 142 9.42 -10.68 4.11
N HIS A 143 8.95 -11.88 4.46
CA HIS A 143 9.79 -12.91 5.06
C HIS A 143 10.88 -13.38 4.11
N LEU A 144 10.54 -13.65 2.84
CA LEU A 144 11.54 -14.05 1.85
C LEU A 144 12.60 -12.96 1.63
N VAL A 145 12.17 -11.71 1.45
CA VAL A 145 13.07 -10.61 1.09
C VAL A 145 13.88 -10.14 2.30
N LEU A 146 13.22 -9.78 3.42
CA LEU A 146 13.91 -9.22 4.58
C LEU A 146 14.77 -10.26 5.28
N ARG A 147 14.29 -11.51 5.45
CA ARG A 147 15.05 -12.56 6.13
C ARG A 147 15.96 -13.35 5.18
N ASP A 148 15.43 -13.92 4.11
CA ASP A 148 16.21 -14.90 3.32
C ASP A 148 17.17 -14.25 2.33
N VAL A 149 16.76 -13.13 1.73
CA VAL A 149 17.59 -12.35 0.79
C VAL A 149 18.51 -11.41 1.55
N LEU A 150 17.96 -10.56 2.44
CA LEU A 150 18.71 -9.50 3.13
C LEU A 150 19.29 -9.92 4.48
N GLY A 151 18.88 -11.04 5.08
CA GLY A 151 19.46 -11.54 6.32
C GLY A 151 19.07 -10.76 7.58
N PHE A 152 17.96 -10.02 7.57
CA PHE A 152 17.42 -9.38 8.76
C PHE A 152 16.65 -10.38 9.63
N SER A 153 16.57 -10.09 10.92
CA SER A 153 15.87 -10.90 11.90
C SER A 153 14.83 -10.05 12.61
N LYS A 154 13.63 -10.60 12.84
CA LYS A 154 12.62 -9.91 13.63
C LYS A 154 13.07 -9.75 15.07
N GLN A 155 12.96 -8.54 15.61
CA GLN A 155 13.08 -8.25 17.03
C GLN A 155 11.70 -7.85 17.55
N LYS A 156 11.20 -8.49 18.62
CA LYS A 156 9.86 -8.22 19.19
C LYS A 156 8.71 -8.22 18.16
N GLY A 157 8.81 -9.05 17.12
CA GLY A 157 7.78 -9.19 16.08
C GLY A 157 7.92 -8.28 14.86
N VAL A 158 8.84 -7.31 14.90
CA VAL A 158 9.08 -6.32 13.83
C VAL A 158 10.50 -6.45 13.25
N TYR A 159 10.71 -6.03 12.01
CA TYR A 159 12.05 -5.83 11.45
C TYR A 159 12.45 -4.36 11.64
N GLU A 160 13.36 -4.12 12.58
CA GLU A 160 13.93 -2.80 12.86
C GLU A 160 15.39 -2.79 12.39
N MET A 161 15.78 -1.75 11.64
CA MET A 161 17.12 -1.62 11.07
C MET A 161 17.47 -0.16 10.76
N GLU A 162 18.77 0.12 10.79
CA GLU A 162 19.27 1.41 10.33
C GLU A 162 19.13 1.56 8.82
N THR A 163 18.81 2.77 8.36
CA THR A 163 18.54 3.03 6.94
C THR A 163 19.77 2.79 6.07
N GLU A 164 20.96 3.16 6.55
CA GLU A 164 22.23 2.88 5.89
C GLU A 164 22.49 1.37 5.75
N GLU A 165 22.12 0.59 6.77
CA GLU A 165 22.27 -0.85 6.76
C GLU A 165 21.33 -1.49 5.72
N LEU A 166 20.07 -1.05 5.70
CA LEU A 166 19.10 -1.49 4.69
C LEU A 166 19.62 -1.23 3.27
N LEU A 167 20.06 0.00 2.98
CA LEU A 167 20.52 0.37 1.65
C LEU A 167 21.73 -0.47 1.24
N LYS A 168 22.73 -0.58 2.12
CA LYS A 168 23.94 -1.38 1.88
C LYS A 168 23.60 -2.84 1.59
N ARG A 169 22.68 -3.45 2.33
CA ARG A 169 22.30 -4.84 2.11
C ARG A 169 21.56 -5.01 0.80
N VAL A 170 20.62 -4.12 0.47
CA VAL A 170 19.90 -4.13 -0.81
C VAL A 170 20.84 -4.00 -2.01
N GLU A 171 21.86 -3.14 -1.93
CA GLU A 171 22.85 -2.95 -2.99
C GLU A 171 23.83 -4.13 -3.11
N SER A 172 24.05 -4.86 -2.03
CA SER A 172 24.93 -6.04 -2.01
C SER A 172 24.29 -7.33 -2.56
N VAL A 173 22.97 -7.33 -2.81
CA VAL A 173 22.27 -8.50 -3.32
C VAL A 173 22.71 -8.80 -4.75
N THR A 174 23.25 -9.99 -4.96
CA THR A 174 23.62 -10.48 -6.29
C THR A 174 22.45 -11.21 -6.97
N GLU A 175 22.45 -11.25 -8.31
CA GLU A 175 21.45 -12.03 -9.06
C GLU A 175 21.49 -13.51 -8.67
N GLU A 176 22.67 -14.05 -8.39
CA GLU A 176 22.83 -15.44 -7.92
C GLU A 176 22.08 -15.68 -6.60
N LYS A 177 22.16 -14.74 -5.66
CA LYS A 177 21.42 -14.81 -4.39
C LYS A 177 19.90 -14.76 -4.63
N VAL A 178 19.44 -13.91 -5.54
CA VAL A 178 18.01 -13.83 -5.93
C VAL A 178 17.53 -15.16 -6.51
N LEU A 179 18.26 -15.72 -7.47
CA LEU A 179 17.91 -16.99 -8.11
C LEU A 179 17.92 -18.16 -7.11
N GLN A 180 18.86 -18.16 -6.16
CA GLN A 180 18.93 -19.15 -5.09
C GLN A 180 17.69 -19.08 -4.20
N CYS A 181 17.29 -17.88 -3.76
CA CYS A 181 16.12 -17.67 -2.91
C CYS A 181 14.80 -17.88 -3.67
N ALA A 182 14.77 -17.64 -4.99
CA ALA A 182 13.61 -17.89 -5.85
C ALA A 182 13.41 -19.39 -6.20
N SER A 183 14.31 -20.26 -5.76
CA SER A 183 14.24 -21.71 -5.98
C SER A 183 13.48 -22.39 -4.83
N SER A 184 12.55 -23.31 -5.14
CA SER A 184 11.65 -23.95 -4.16
C SER A 184 12.39 -24.73 -3.04
N PRO A 185 11.90 -24.66 -1.78
CA PRO A 185 12.60 -25.18 -0.59
C PRO A 185 12.47 -26.69 -0.37
N LEU A 186 11.72 -27.44 -1.18
CA LEU A 186 11.58 -28.89 -0.96
C LEU A 186 12.89 -29.61 -1.28
N ARG A 187 13.84 -29.74 -0.35
CA ARG A 187 14.87 -30.78 -0.43
C ARG A 187 14.15 -32.13 -0.43
N ASP A 188 13.82 -32.66 -1.60
CA ASP A 188 13.48 -34.07 -1.74
C ASP A 188 14.81 -34.83 -1.52
N PRO A 189 14.96 -35.58 -0.41
CA PRO A 189 16.16 -36.35 -0.13
C PRO A 189 16.45 -37.40 -1.20
N ASN A 190 15.45 -37.73 -2.04
CA ASN A 190 15.51 -38.75 -3.08
C ASN A 190 15.65 -38.18 -4.49
N ALA A 191 15.84 -36.85 -4.66
CA ALA A 191 16.00 -36.26 -5.98
C ALA A 191 17.29 -36.79 -6.67
N PRO A 192 17.23 -37.26 -7.93
CA PRO A 192 18.40 -37.72 -8.66
C PRO A 192 19.50 -36.65 -8.69
N ARG A 193 20.75 -37.06 -8.43
CA ARG A 193 21.92 -36.17 -8.59
C ARG A 193 21.92 -35.61 -10.02
N GLY A 194 21.78 -34.30 -10.17
CA GLY A 194 21.81 -33.62 -11.48
C GLY A 194 20.55 -32.85 -11.85
N VAL A 195 19.46 -32.93 -11.08
CA VAL A 195 18.30 -32.04 -11.27
C VAL A 195 18.66 -30.63 -10.81
N ARG A 196 19.17 -29.80 -11.73
CA ARG A 196 19.30 -28.34 -11.51
C ARG A 196 17.90 -27.76 -11.44
N ARG A 197 17.51 -27.30 -10.26
CA ARG A 197 16.23 -26.62 -10.07
C ARG A 197 16.28 -25.28 -10.78
N MET A 198 15.20 -24.95 -11.49
CA MET A 198 15.05 -23.62 -12.06
C MET A 198 14.44 -22.70 -11.01
N ALA A 199 15.06 -21.53 -10.85
CA ALA A 199 14.47 -20.43 -10.12
C ALA A 199 13.11 -20.11 -10.74
N SER A 200 12.08 -19.85 -9.91
CA SER A 200 10.81 -19.39 -10.43
C SER A 200 10.97 -17.96 -10.94
N PRO A 201 10.76 -17.68 -12.24
CA PRO A 201 10.87 -16.32 -12.78
C PRO A 201 9.88 -15.37 -12.10
N VAL A 202 8.73 -15.89 -11.67
CA VAL A 202 7.70 -15.14 -10.94
C VAL A 202 8.21 -14.70 -9.57
N VAL A 203 8.85 -15.62 -8.83
CA VAL A 203 9.38 -15.31 -7.49
C VAL A 203 10.60 -14.39 -7.60
N ALA A 204 11.49 -14.62 -8.58
CA ALA A 204 12.62 -13.74 -8.83
C ALA A 204 12.15 -12.31 -9.18
N GLY A 205 11.14 -12.17 -10.05
CA GLY A 205 10.54 -10.88 -10.38
C GLY A 205 9.91 -10.19 -9.16
N MET A 206 9.24 -10.94 -8.28
CA MET A 206 8.72 -10.42 -7.02
C MET A 206 9.84 -9.91 -6.10
N ILE A 207 10.93 -10.66 -5.94
CA ILE A 207 12.09 -10.24 -5.15
C ILE A 207 12.67 -8.94 -5.71
N HIS A 208 12.89 -8.87 -7.02
CA HIS A 208 13.42 -7.67 -7.71
C HIS A 208 12.56 -6.44 -7.46
N ARG A 209 11.23 -6.56 -7.59
CA ARG A 209 10.29 -5.48 -7.28
C ARG A 209 10.45 -4.99 -5.84
N CYS A 210 10.44 -5.91 -4.87
CA CYS A 210 10.54 -5.57 -3.45
C CYS A 210 11.88 -4.90 -3.12
N LEU A 211 12.99 -5.36 -3.70
CA LEU A 211 14.30 -4.72 -3.54
C LEU A 211 14.32 -3.30 -4.13
N GLY A 212 13.64 -3.06 -5.25
CA GLY A 212 13.47 -1.72 -5.82
C GLY A 212 12.68 -0.79 -4.91
N GLU A 213 11.55 -1.26 -4.38
CA GLU A 213 10.72 -0.51 -3.41
C GLU A 213 11.50 -0.18 -2.14
N LEU A 214 12.20 -1.16 -1.56
CA LEU A 214 13.06 -0.97 -0.38
C LEU A 214 14.19 0.03 -0.63
N ARG A 215 14.81 0.01 -1.83
CA ARG A 215 15.85 0.98 -2.19
C ARG A 215 15.30 2.41 -2.26
N ASN A 216 14.15 2.58 -2.92
CA ASN A 216 13.52 3.89 -3.03
C ASN A 216 13.15 4.45 -1.66
N PHE A 217 12.56 3.60 -0.80
CA PHE A 217 12.25 3.95 0.57
C PHE A 217 13.50 4.32 1.38
N ALA A 218 14.56 3.51 1.33
CA ALA A 218 15.80 3.76 2.06
C ALA A 218 16.47 5.08 1.62
N ASN A 219 16.50 5.38 0.31
CA ASN A 219 17.02 6.64 -0.20
C ASN A 219 16.21 7.85 0.30
N TRP A 220 14.88 7.73 0.32
CA TRP A 220 14.03 8.78 0.90
C TRP A 220 14.29 8.95 2.39
N ALA A 221 14.36 7.86 3.15
CA ALA A 221 14.58 7.89 4.59
C ALA A 221 15.95 8.49 4.95
N LEU A 222 17.00 8.20 4.17
CA LEU A 222 18.32 8.84 4.33
C LEU A 222 18.26 10.35 4.07
N ALA A 223 17.58 10.78 3.00
CA ALA A 223 17.45 12.19 2.66
C ALA A 223 16.71 13.00 3.74
N HIS A 224 15.84 12.34 4.52
CA HIS A 224 15.03 12.95 5.57
C HIS A 224 15.48 12.58 7.00
N GLN A 225 16.62 11.89 7.16
CA GLN A 225 17.22 11.49 8.44
C GLN A 225 16.30 10.62 9.32
N HIS A 226 15.63 9.65 8.72
CA HIS A 226 14.71 8.74 9.39
C HIS A 226 15.27 7.32 9.50
N ALA A 227 14.92 6.60 10.57
CA ALA A 227 15.16 5.17 10.76
C ALA A 227 14.03 4.31 10.17
N CYS A 228 14.33 3.06 9.81
CA CYS A 228 13.40 2.14 9.16
C CYS A 228 12.77 1.14 10.15
N VAL A 229 11.44 1.14 10.28
CA VAL A 229 10.69 0.14 11.05
C VAL A 229 9.64 -0.52 10.17
N PHE A 230 9.72 -1.84 10.04
CA PHE A 230 8.80 -2.67 9.25
C PHE A 230 8.06 -3.66 10.17
N PHE A 231 6.72 -3.63 10.17
CA PHE A 231 5.87 -4.46 11.05
C PHE A 231 5.50 -5.80 10.39
#